data_AF-A0A8T4V3T4-F1
#
_entry.id   AF-A0A8T4V3T4-F1
#
_cell.length_a   1.000
_cell.length_b   1.000
_cell.length_c   1.000
_cell.angle_alpha   90.00
_cell.angle_beta   90.00
_cell.angle_gamma   90.00
#
_symmetry.space_group_name_H-M   'P 1'
#
loop_
_entity.id
_entity.type
_entity.pdbx_description
1 polymer ?
#
loop_
_entity_poly.entity_id
_entity_poly.type
_entity_poly.pdbx_seq_one_letter_code
_entity_poly.pdbx_strand_id
1 'polypeptide(L)'
;MWQEYGFRTGRIVLPGIQTIVDLKPHQWFRFDGIVDNLGAYYQMLGKSLDLTLEPGDETGICHHFDLETESRKEELIVVAVEDLGELIPTLFTIGHESTHAITYLNQGQRLVEELRVEGFNLNPYQKYTDEEDICHIGGLFALYRFGLLDSIDHSSKDDDPIISLLEDLLASRR
;
A
#
# COMPACT_ATOMS: atom_id res chain seq x y z
N MET A 1 -2.39 27.10 -4.54
CA MET A 1 -2.70 26.50 -3.23
C MET A 1 -2.41 25.02 -3.44
N TRP A 2 -1.29 24.50 -2.93
CA TRP A 2 -0.74 23.19 -3.35
C TRP A 2 -0.60 22.18 -2.19
N GLN A 3 -0.97 22.58 -0.96
CA GLN A 3 -0.89 21.72 0.23
C GLN A 3 -1.92 20.58 0.20
N GLU A 4 -2.98 20.72 -0.61
CA GLU A 4 -4.05 19.72 -0.75
C GLU A 4 -3.57 18.44 -1.44
N TYR A 5 -2.46 18.50 -2.19
CA TYR A 5 -1.87 17.33 -2.85
C TYR A 5 -0.90 16.55 -1.94
N GLY A 6 -0.71 16.98 -0.70
CA GLY A 6 0.12 16.29 0.30
C GLY A 6 1.60 16.67 0.23
N PHE A 7 2.47 15.68 0.40
CA PHE A 7 3.92 15.84 0.43
C PHE A 7 4.50 15.91 -0.98
N ARG A 8 5.51 16.77 -1.16
CA ARG A 8 6.19 16.96 -2.43
C ARG A 8 7.69 16.89 -2.26
N THR A 9 8.35 16.05 -3.05
CA THR A 9 9.82 15.88 -3.12
C THR A 9 10.49 15.55 -1.78
N GLY A 10 11.40 14.57 -1.76
CA GLY A 10 12.13 14.20 -0.54
C GLY A 10 11.68 12.86 0.04
N ARG A 11 11.95 12.63 1.33
CA ARG A 11 11.78 11.31 1.95
C ARG A 11 10.48 11.23 2.73
N ILE A 12 9.67 10.23 2.42
CA ILE A 12 8.44 9.91 3.16
C ILE A 12 8.55 8.51 3.76
N VAL A 13 7.84 8.27 4.86
CA VAL A 13 7.66 6.94 5.44
C VAL A 13 6.31 6.41 5.00
N LEU A 14 6.29 5.23 4.38
CA LEU A 14 5.04 4.55 4.06
C LEU A 14 4.53 3.78 5.28
N PRO A 15 3.25 3.98 5.67
CA PRO A 15 2.67 3.35 6.85
C PRO A 15 2.54 1.83 6.68
N GLY A 16 2.31 1.10 7.78
CA GLY A 16 2.23 -0.36 7.78
C GLY A 16 3.59 -1.05 7.68
N ILE A 17 4.29 -0.87 6.55
CA ILE A 17 5.60 -1.48 6.27
C ILE A 17 6.79 -0.70 6.86
N GLN A 18 6.58 0.58 7.22
CA GLN A 18 7.59 1.48 7.82
C GLN A 18 8.81 1.75 6.92
N THR A 19 8.61 1.71 5.61
CA THR A 19 9.65 1.86 4.60
C THR A 19 9.83 3.32 4.21
N ILE A 20 11.10 3.77 4.12
CA ILE A 20 11.40 5.12 3.61
C ILE A 20 11.55 5.08 2.09
N VAL A 21 10.78 5.91 1.39
CA VAL A 21 10.86 6.07 -0.06
C VAL A 21 11.15 7.53 -0.46
N ASP A 22 11.82 7.68 -1.60
CA ASP A 22 12.22 8.99 -2.13
C ASP A 22 11.24 9.48 -3.20
N LEU A 23 10.56 10.61 -2.97
CA LEU A 23 9.70 11.26 -3.96
C LEU A 23 10.54 12.05 -4.97
N LYS A 24 10.31 11.79 -6.26
CA LYS A 24 10.92 12.56 -7.34
C LYS A 24 10.32 13.98 -7.42
N PRO A 25 10.99 14.97 -8.04
CA PRO A 25 10.52 16.36 -8.08
C PRO A 25 9.14 16.63 -8.71
N HIS A 26 8.64 15.68 -9.52
CA HIS A 26 7.33 15.72 -10.19
C HIS A 26 6.28 14.87 -9.47
N GLN A 27 6.63 14.23 -8.36
CA GLN A 27 5.75 13.33 -7.62
C GLN A 27 5.20 14.00 -6.37
N TRP A 28 3.92 13.71 -6.12
CA TRP A 28 3.18 14.02 -4.93
C TRP A 28 2.74 12.73 -4.26
N PHE A 29 2.74 12.74 -2.93
CA PHE A 29 2.21 11.63 -2.15
C PHE A 29 1.30 12.15 -1.04
N ARG A 30 0.15 11.50 -0.88
CA ARG A 30 -0.84 11.82 0.13
C ARG A 30 -1.29 10.53 0.81
N PHE A 31 -1.08 10.44 2.13
CA PHE A 31 -1.68 9.40 2.96
C PHE A 31 -2.73 10.03 3.84
N ASP A 32 -3.99 9.73 3.58
CA ASP A 32 -5.13 10.31 4.29
C ASP A 32 -5.56 9.48 5.51
N GLY A 33 -4.93 8.32 5.70
CA GLY A 33 -5.16 7.49 6.87
C GLY A 33 -6.37 6.58 6.75
N ILE A 34 -6.94 6.28 7.92
CA ILE A 34 -8.15 5.47 8.06
C ILE A 34 -9.36 6.40 7.94
N VAL A 35 -10.31 6.06 7.07
CA VAL A 35 -11.51 6.83 6.78
C VAL A 35 -12.77 6.02 7.09
N ASP A 36 -13.83 6.68 7.54
CA ASP A 36 -15.08 6.01 7.94
C ASP A 36 -15.78 5.28 6.78
N ASN A 37 -15.69 5.83 5.57
CA ASN A 37 -16.28 5.22 4.38
C ASN A 37 -15.48 5.56 3.12
N LEU A 38 -14.96 4.54 2.44
CA LEU A 38 -14.12 4.75 1.26
C LEU A 38 -14.90 5.36 0.09
N GLY A 39 -16.12 4.90 -0.18
CA GLY A 39 -16.94 5.45 -1.26
C GLY A 39 -17.22 6.96 -1.10
N ALA A 40 -17.56 7.41 0.12
CA ALA A 40 -17.76 8.81 0.44
C ALA A 40 -16.45 9.61 0.34
N TYR A 41 -15.34 9.04 0.82
CA TYR A 41 -14.01 9.62 0.69
C TYR A 41 -13.62 9.81 -0.79
N TYR A 42 -13.88 8.83 -1.65
CA TYR A 42 -13.64 8.91 -3.10
C TYR A 42 -14.36 10.07 -3.75
N GLN A 43 -15.65 10.22 -3.44
CA GLN A 43 -16.46 11.30 -3.99
C GLN A 43 -15.97 12.67 -3.51
N MET A 44 -15.55 12.77 -2.25
CA MET A 44 -14.96 13.99 -1.71
C MET A 44 -13.63 14.30 -2.39
N LEU A 45 -12.73 13.32 -2.52
CA LEU A 45 -11.42 13.46 -3.15
C LEU A 45 -11.56 13.90 -4.61
N GLY A 46 -12.40 13.21 -5.38
CA GLY A 46 -12.69 13.54 -6.78
C GLY A 46 -13.18 14.98 -6.94
N LYS A 47 -14.10 15.43 -6.08
CA LYS A 47 -14.55 16.84 -6.06
C LYS A 47 -13.43 17.82 -5.70
N SER A 48 -12.58 17.47 -4.74
CA SER A 48 -11.50 18.35 -4.27
C SER A 48 -10.38 18.51 -5.31
N LEU A 49 -10.14 17.49 -6.11
CA LEU A 49 -9.06 17.46 -7.10
C LEU A 49 -9.55 17.69 -8.54
N ASP A 50 -10.85 17.90 -8.73
CA ASP A 50 -11.51 17.98 -10.05
C ASP A 50 -11.26 16.73 -10.92
N LEU A 51 -11.35 15.55 -10.28
CA LEU A 51 -11.14 14.24 -10.90
C LEU A 51 -12.45 13.44 -10.94
N THR A 52 -12.66 12.71 -12.03
CA THR A 52 -13.74 11.71 -12.11
C THR A 52 -13.20 10.38 -11.59
N LEU A 53 -13.64 9.99 -10.39
CA LEU A 53 -13.27 8.73 -9.77
C LEU A 53 -14.51 7.83 -9.67
N GLU A 54 -14.36 6.57 -10.05
CA GLU A 54 -15.38 5.55 -9.82
C GLU A 54 -15.02 4.79 -8.53
N PRO A 55 -15.96 4.65 -7.57
CA PRO A 55 -15.71 3.85 -6.38
C PRO A 55 -15.65 2.36 -6.75
N GLY A 56 -14.60 1.68 -6.28
CA GLY A 56 -14.49 0.22 -6.29
C GLY A 56 -15.05 -0.42 -5.02
N ASP A 57 -15.17 -1.75 -5.02
CA ASP A 57 -15.56 -2.58 -3.86
C ASP A 57 -14.35 -2.90 -2.95
N GLU A 58 -13.45 -1.95 -2.75
CA GLU A 58 -12.15 -2.16 -2.09
C GLU A 58 -12.16 -1.62 -0.65
N THR A 59 -11.49 -2.33 0.27
CA THR A 59 -11.35 -1.92 1.69
C THR A 59 -10.18 -0.95 1.93
N GLY A 60 -9.36 -0.71 0.91
CA GLY A 60 -8.26 0.23 0.88
C GLY A 60 -8.04 0.66 -0.55
N ILE A 61 -7.40 1.81 -0.73
CA ILE A 61 -7.10 2.34 -2.05
C ILE A 61 -5.71 2.92 -2.14
N CYS A 62 -5.04 2.63 -3.25
CA CYS A 62 -3.85 3.31 -3.71
C CYS A 62 -4.08 3.73 -5.16
N HIS A 63 -4.20 5.03 -5.40
CA HIS A 63 -4.42 5.54 -6.75
C HIS A 63 -3.26 6.40 -7.22
N HIS A 64 -2.89 6.18 -8.49
CA HIS A 64 -1.99 7.03 -9.24
C HIS A 64 -2.79 7.94 -10.19
N PHE A 65 -2.54 9.24 -10.10
CA PHE A 65 -3.16 10.27 -10.94
C PHE A 65 -2.10 11.03 -11.72
N ASP A 66 -2.30 11.13 -13.03
CA ASP A 66 -1.57 12.08 -13.86
C ASP A 66 -2.21 13.46 -13.72
N LEU A 67 -1.45 14.43 -13.21
CA LEU A 67 -1.86 15.82 -13.07
C LEU A 67 -1.27 16.64 -14.22
N GLU A 68 -2.15 17.25 -15.03
CA GLU A 68 -1.74 18.24 -16.02
C GLU A 68 -1.68 19.62 -15.36
N THR A 69 -0.46 20.13 -15.13
CA THR A 69 -0.27 21.52 -14.73
C THR A 69 0.11 22.37 -15.94
N GLU A 70 -0.08 23.69 -15.87
CA GLU A 70 0.21 24.64 -16.97
C GLU A 70 1.65 24.55 -17.53
N SER A 71 2.59 23.95 -16.80
CA SER A 71 4.02 23.94 -17.14
C SER A 71 4.71 22.58 -17.06
N ARG A 72 4.06 21.53 -16.54
CA ARG A 72 4.63 20.18 -16.45
C ARG A 72 3.59 19.11 -16.15
N LYS A 73 3.90 17.87 -16.51
CA LYS A 73 3.19 16.69 -15.98
C LYS A 73 3.69 16.39 -14.57
N GLU A 74 2.77 16.24 -13.64
CA GLU A 74 3.05 15.78 -12.28
C GLU A 74 2.28 14.48 -12.02
N GLU A 75 2.76 13.69 -11.07
CA GLU A 75 2.15 12.43 -10.64
C GLU A 75 1.69 12.60 -9.20
N LEU A 76 0.47 12.16 -8.89
CA LEU A 76 -0.05 12.13 -7.52
C LEU A 76 -0.40 10.70 -7.13
N ILE A 77 0.12 10.25 -5.99
CA ILE A 77 -0.22 8.98 -5.39
C ILE A 77 -1.00 9.23 -4.11
N VAL A 78 -2.20 8.69 -4.01
CA VAL A 78 -3.07 8.82 -2.83
C VAL A 78 -3.31 7.45 -2.22
N VAL A 79 -3.18 7.36 -0.91
CA VAL A 79 -3.50 6.17 -0.12
C VAL A 79 -4.52 6.50 0.96
N ALA A 80 -5.59 5.70 1.05
CA ALA A 80 -6.59 5.73 2.12
C ALA A 80 -7.11 4.31 2.42
N VAL A 81 -7.54 4.06 3.66
CA VAL A 81 -8.01 2.73 4.10
C VAL A 81 -9.33 2.89 4.83
N GLU A 82 -10.32 2.03 4.58
CA GLU A 82 -11.58 2.06 5.33
C GLU A 82 -11.39 1.57 6.76
N ASP A 83 -12.09 2.16 7.73
CA ASP A 83 -12.16 1.59 9.07
C ASP A 83 -13.02 0.32 9.05
N LEU A 84 -12.35 -0.83 9.14
CA LEU A 84 -13.01 -2.13 9.19
C LEU A 84 -13.47 -2.51 10.60
N GLY A 85 -13.20 -1.66 11.61
CA GLY A 85 -13.50 -1.93 13.02
C GLY A 85 -12.63 -3.01 13.66
N GLU A 86 -11.72 -3.61 12.90
CA GLU A 86 -10.84 -4.70 13.33
C GLU A 86 -9.37 -4.37 13.01
N LEU A 87 -8.49 -4.64 13.97
CA LEU A 87 -7.07 -4.27 13.89
C LEU A 87 -6.32 -5.02 12.76
N ILE A 88 -6.51 -6.33 12.66
CA ILE A 88 -5.77 -7.18 11.72
C ILE A 88 -6.11 -6.81 10.27
N PRO A 89 -7.39 -6.78 9.84
CA PRO A 89 -7.75 -6.37 8.49
C PRO A 89 -7.25 -4.96 8.17
N THR A 90 -7.44 -3.99 9.09
CA THR A 90 -7.00 -2.60 8.87
C THR A 90 -5.48 -2.50 8.67
N LEU A 91 -4.67 -3.16 9.51
CA LEU A 91 -3.21 -3.12 9.38
C LEU A 91 -2.71 -3.84 8.13
N PHE A 92 -3.34 -4.96 7.77
CA PHE A 92 -3.07 -5.66 6.52
C PHE A 92 -3.29 -4.72 5.34
N THR A 93 -4.47 -4.09 5.26
CA THR A 93 -4.81 -3.19 4.16
C THR A 93 -3.88 -1.98 4.10
N ILE A 94 -3.45 -1.41 5.23
CA ILE A 94 -2.44 -0.33 5.23
C ILE A 94 -1.12 -0.79 4.59
N GLY A 95 -0.65 -2.00 4.92
CA GLY A 95 0.56 -2.57 4.32
C GLY A 95 0.39 -2.91 2.84
N HIS A 96 -0.80 -3.35 2.46
CA HIS A 96 -1.21 -3.64 1.09
C HIS A 96 -1.12 -2.38 0.22
N GLU A 97 -1.86 -1.33 0.58
CA GLU A 97 -1.90 -0.08 -0.19
C GLU A 97 -0.57 0.67 -0.21
N SER A 98 0.19 0.57 0.88
CA SER A 98 1.54 1.13 0.92
C SER A 98 2.47 0.44 -0.07
N THR A 99 2.21 -0.83 -0.39
CA THR A 99 3.00 -1.58 -1.36
C THR A 99 2.65 -1.20 -2.80
N HIS A 100 1.38 -0.97 -3.11
CA HIS A 100 0.98 -0.33 -4.37
C HIS A 100 1.68 1.02 -4.54
N ALA A 101 1.74 1.84 -3.47
CA ALA A 101 2.42 3.12 -3.51
C ALA A 101 3.93 2.99 -3.83
N ILE A 102 4.62 1.98 -3.26
CA ILE A 102 6.01 1.67 -3.62
C ILE A 102 6.15 1.40 -5.14
N THR A 103 5.22 0.62 -5.69
CA THR A 103 5.22 0.25 -7.11
C THR A 103 5.03 1.48 -8.00
N TYR A 104 4.03 2.32 -7.72
CA TYR A 104 3.82 3.58 -8.46
C TYR A 104 4.99 4.57 -8.32
N LEU A 105 5.64 4.60 -7.15
CA LEU A 105 6.86 5.38 -6.94
C LEU A 105 8.10 4.81 -7.66
N ASN A 106 7.96 3.72 -8.43
CA ASN A 106 9.03 3.01 -9.13
C ASN A 106 10.14 2.55 -8.17
N GLN A 107 9.75 2.12 -6.97
CA GLN A 107 10.66 1.75 -5.88
C GLN A 107 10.46 0.31 -5.40
N GLY A 108 9.91 -0.59 -6.24
CA GLY A 108 9.60 -1.98 -5.88
C GLY A 108 10.70 -2.72 -5.10
N GLN A 109 11.98 -2.52 -5.45
CA GLN A 109 13.09 -3.15 -4.73
C GLN A 109 13.13 -2.84 -3.22
N ARG A 110 12.50 -1.75 -2.76
CA ARG A 110 12.43 -1.39 -1.34
C ARG A 110 11.72 -2.45 -0.50
N LEU A 111 10.63 -3.06 -0.97
CA LEU A 111 9.97 -4.13 -0.23
C LEU A 111 10.90 -5.35 -0.05
N VAL A 112 11.67 -5.70 -1.08
CA VAL A 112 12.66 -6.80 -1.02
C VAL A 112 13.76 -6.50 -0.01
N GLU A 113 14.27 -5.26 -0.02
CA GLU A 113 15.30 -4.82 0.92
C GLU A 113 14.81 -4.94 2.36
N GLU A 114 13.60 -4.48 2.65
CA GLU A 114 13.00 -4.52 3.99
C GLU A 114 12.74 -5.96 4.46
N LEU A 115 12.21 -6.82 3.59
CA LEU A 115 12.03 -8.24 3.88
C LEU A 115 13.36 -8.90 4.26
N ARG A 116 14.44 -8.60 3.51
CA ARG A 116 15.77 -9.15 3.78
C ARG A 116 16.36 -8.64 5.10
N VAL A 117 16.14 -7.37 5.45
CA VAL A 117 16.56 -6.80 6.74
C VAL A 117 15.93 -7.56 7.91
N GLU A 118 14.69 -8.00 7.75
CA GLU A 118 13.95 -8.78 8.74
C GLU A 118 14.21 -10.31 8.65
N GLY A 119 15.17 -10.74 7.82
CA GLY A 119 15.60 -12.13 7.72
C GLY A 119 14.75 -13.02 6.78
N PHE A 120 13.80 -12.43 6.05
CA PHE A 120 13.05 -13.14 5.02
C PHE A 120 13.86 -13.27 3.73
N ASN A 121 13.92 -14.48 3.20
CA ASN A 121 14.68 -14.80 1.98
C ASN A 121 13.77 -15.02 0.77
N LEU A 122 12.68 -14.27 0.70
CA LEU A 122 11.72 -14.28 -0.40
C LEU A 122 11.91 -13.02 -1.25
N ASN A 123 11.92 -13.17 -2.57
CA ASN A 123 11.85 -12.04 -3.49
C ASN A 123 10.46 -12.01 -4.11
N PRO A 124 9.54 -11.15 -3.62
CA PRO A 124 8.17 -11.14 -4.12
C PRO A 124 8.11 -10.88 -5.63
N TYR A 125 8.99 -10.06 -6.20
CA TYR A 125 9.01 -9.75 -7.64
C TYR A 125 9.57 -10.84 -8.56
N GLN A 126 10.21 -11.88 -8.00
CA GLN A 126 10.70 -13.02 -8.80
C GLN A 126 9.77 -14.22 -8.71
N LYS A 127 9.17 -14.44 -7.53
CA LYS A 127 8.28 -15.57 -7.30
C LYS A 127 6.84 -15.24 -7.67
N TYR A 128 6.41 -14.01 -7.40
CA TYR A 128 5.07 -13.52 -7.71
C TYR A 128 5.19 -12.47 -8.82
N THR A 129 4.55 -12.77 -9.94
CA THR A 129 4.53 -11.86 -11.10
C THR A 129 3.28 -11.00 -11.12
N ASP A 130 2.33 -11.28 -10.23
CA ASP A 130 1.10 -10.52 -10.06
C ASP A 130 1.32 -9.39 -9.04
N GLU A 131 0.82 -8.20 -9.37
CA GLU A 131 0.97 -7.02 -8.51
C GLU A 131 0.23 -7.21 -7.19
N GLU A 132 -0.94 -7.87 -7.23
CA GLU A 132 -1.77 -8.10 -6.07
C GLU A 132 -1.08 -9.02 -5.05
N ASP A 133 -0.48 -10.12 -5.50
CA ASP A 133 0.32 -11.00 -4.63
C ASP A 133 1.49 -10.26 -3.96
N ILE A 134 2.14 -9.35 -4.68
CA ILE A 134 3.22 -8.52 -4.14
C ILE A 134 2.67 -7.59 -3.04
N CYS A 135 1.49 -7.01 -3.25
CA CYS A 135 0.85 -6.12 -2.29
C CYS A 135 0.34 -6.89 -1.06
N HIS A 136 -0.21 -8.09 -1.25
CA HIS A 136 -0.55 -9.01 -0.15
C HIS A 136 0.66 -9.35 0.71
N ILE A 137 1.83 -9.62 0.11
CA ILE A 137 3.09 -9.80 0.87
C ILE A 137 3.43 -8.55 1.68
N GLY A 138 3.19 -7.36 1.14
CA GLY A 138 3.27 -6.09 1.87
C GLY A 138 2.34 -6.01 3.09
N GLY A 139 1.08 -6.41 2.92
CA GLY A 139 0.10 -6.50 4.01
C GLY A 139 0.51 -7.48 5.10
N LEU A 140 0.98 -8.67 4.72
CA LEU A 140 1.53 -9.66 5.65
C LEU A 140 2.78 -9.12 6.37
N PHE A 141 3.65 -8.41 5.66
CA PHE A 141 4.83 -7.80 6.25
C PHE A 141 4.48 -6.70 7.25
N ALA A 142 3.42 -5.93 7.02
CA ALA A 142 2.89 -5.00 8.01
C ALA A 142 2.43 -5.75 9.27
N LEU A 143 1.62 -6.81 9.14
CA LEU A 143 1.20 -7.61 10.31
C LEU A 143 2.39 -8.19 11.08
N TYR A 144 3.42 -8.64 10.38
CA TYR A 144 4.69 -9.07 10.97
C TYR A 144 5.35 -7.98 11.82
N ARG A 145 5.49 -6.76 11.28
CA ARG A 145 6.08 -5.61 12.00
C ARG A 145 5.35 -5.28 13.31
N PHE A 146 4.05 -5.57 13.38
CA PHE A 146 3.22 -5.36 14.56
C PHE A 146 3.11 -6.61 15.47
N GLY A 147 3.77 -7.72 15.13
CA GLY A 147 3.73 -8.95 15.92
C GLY A 147 2.39 -9.70 15.84
N LEU A 148 1.63 -9.49 14.77
CA LEU A 148 0.27 -10.03 14.58
C LEU A 148 0.20 -11.13 13.51
N LEU A 149 1.33 -11.51 12.92
CA LEU A 149 1.37 -12.48 11.82
C LEU A 149 0.77 -13.84 12.21
N ASP A 150 1.03 -14.32 13.43
CA ASP A 150 0.52 -15.60 13.96
C ASP A 150 -0.98 -15.53 14.34
N SER A 151 -1.62 -14.36 14.25
CA SER A 151 -3.04 -14.15 14.56
C SER A 151 -3.95 -14.33 13.35
N ILE A 152 -3.39 -14.56 12.16
CA ILE A 152 -4.17 -14.88 10.96
C ILE A 152 -4.72 -16.30 11.12
N ASP A 153 -6.03 -16.46 10.94
CA ASP A 153 -6.69 -17.75 11.06
C ASP A 153 -6.40 -18.65 9.85
N HIS A 154 -5.74 -19.78 10.09
CA HIS A 154 -5.43 -20.79 9.09
C HIS A 154 -6.61 -21.75 8.81
N SER A 155 -7.77 -21.55 9.44
CA SER A 155 -8.89 -22.50 9.41
C SER A 155 -9.68 -22.51 8.10
N SER A 156 -9.54 -21.50 7.25
CA SER A 156 -10.22 -21.40 5.95
C SER A 156 -9.34 -21.84 4.78
N LYS A 157 -9.48 -23.13 4.44
CA LYS A 157 -9.30 -23.84 3.15
C LYS A 157 -8.09 -23.47 2.25
N ASP A 158 -7.53 -24.53 1.68
CA ASP A 158 -6.43 -24.64 0.71
C ASP A 158 -6.50 -23.76 -0.58
N ASP A 159 -7.42 -22.79 -0.68
CA ASP A 159 -7.64 -21.94 -1.87
C ASP A 159 -7.55 -20.42 -1.60
N ASP A 160 -7.29 -19.96 -0.36
CA ASP A 160 -7.08 -18.53 -0.11
C ASP A 160 -5.64 -18.12 -0.49
N PRO A 161 -5.44 -17.25 -1.51
CA PRO A 161 -4.11 -16.83 -1.95
C PRO A 161 -3.30 -16.19 -0.81
N ILE A 162 -3.94 -15.50 0.14
CA ILE A 162 -3.27 -14.85 1.26
C ILE A 162 -2.65 -15.90 2.20
N ILE A 163 -3.32 -17.03 2.43
CA ILE A 163 -2.81 -18.11 3.28
C ILE A 163 -1.57 -18.75 2.65
N SER A 164 -1.60 -19.03 1.34
CA SER A 164 -0.44 -19.55 0.61
C SER A 164 0.76 -18.60 0.68
N LEU A 165 0.53 -17.30 0.49
CA LEU A 165 1.56 -16.26 0.59
C LEU A 165 2.12 -16.14 2.02
N LEU A 166 1.27 -16.28 3.04
CA LEU A 166 1.68 -16.30 4.44
C LEU A 166 2.59 -17.49 4.75
N GLU A 167 2.20 -18.69 4.33
CA GLU A 167 3.01 -19.90 4.53
C GLU A 167 4.38 -19.77 3.85
N ASP A 168 4.40 -19.24 2.63
CA ASP A 168 5.63 -18.95 1.89
C ASP A 168 6.53 -17.95 2.62
N LEU A 169 5.95 -16.85 3.12
CA LEU A 169 6.67 -15.83 3.87
C LEU A 169 7.27 -16.43 5.14
N LEU A 170 6.48 -17.17 5.92
CA LEU A 170 6.92 -17.85 7.14
C LEU A 170 8.03 -18.88 6.86
N ALA A 171 7.89 -19.68 5.80
CA ALA A 171 8.90 -20.67 5.41
C ALA A 171 10.22 -20.03 4.94
N SER A 172 10.18 -18.80 4.44
CA SER A 172 11.37 -18.07 3.98
C SER A 172 12.21 -17.44 5.12
N ARG A 173 11.64 -17.39 6.33
CA ARG A 173 12.26 -16.80 7.52
C ARG A 173 13.32 -17.76 8.07
N ARG A 174 14.57 -17.31 8.13
CA ARG A 174 15.72 -18.10 8.63
C ARG A 174 16.21 -17.61 9.97
#